data_AF-A0A0C1MXA1-F1
#
_entry.id   AF-A0A0C1MXA1-F1
#
_cell.length_a   1.000
_cell.length_b   1.000
_cell.length_c   1.000
_cell.angle_alpha   90.00
_cell.angle_beta   90.00
_cell.angle_gamma   90.00
#
_symmetry.space_group_name_H-M   'P 1'
#
loop_
_entity.id
_entity.type
_entity.pdbx_description
1 polymer ?
#
loop_
_entity_poly.entity_id
_entity_poly.type
_entity_poly.pdbx_seq_one_letter_code
_entity_poly.pdbx_strand_id
1 'polypeptide(L)'
;MAKWRVCDLIRWHSLVLLAGRTSIFFASILLFVESSSVTAKESWVVNVTQRSQTSLPNSTPADAEKLFQEGKQLYEQGTAESLLQAIAKFEAVLPLYRKLGDRSSEAFTLGHLGKIYSDLGQQKKAL
;
A
#
# COMPACT_ATOMS: atom_id res chain seq x y z
N MET A 1 6.28 -56.47 46.87
CA MET A 1 5.89 -56.11 45.49
C MET A 1 5.02 -54.86 45.54
N ALA A 2 5.59 -53.66 45.42
CA ALA A 2 4.83 -52.41 45.23
C ALA A 2 5.82 -51.28 44.88
N LYS A 3 6.20 -51.16 43.60
CA LYS A 3 7.10 -50.10 43.12
C LYS A 3 6.65 -49.61 41.74
N TRP A 4 5.37 -49.24 41.62
CA TRP A 4 4.77 -48.82 40.33
C TRP A 4 3.67 -47.75 40.48
N ARG A 5 3.88 -46.68 41.26
CA ARG A 5 2.89 -45.57 41.37
C ARG A 5 3.45 -44.16 41.19
N VAL A 6 4.78 -43.97 41.11
CA VAL A 6 5.39 -42.62 41.10
C VAL A 6 5.87 -42.17 39.71
N CYS A 7 6.23 -43.09 38.81
CA CYS A 7 6.78 -42.72 37.49
C CYS A 7 5.74 -42.17 36.49
N ASP A 8 4.47 -42.56 36.58
CA ASP A 8 3.44 -42.08 35.64
C ASP A 8 2.95 -40.66 35.94
N LEU A 9 3.09 -40.19 37.17
CA LEU A 9 2.60 -38.86 37.57
C LEU A 9 3.50 -37.71 37.07
N ILE A 10 4.79 -37.96 36.91
CA ILE A 10 5.79 -36.97 36.45
C ILE A 10 5.75 -36.79 34.92
N ARG A 11 5.37 -37.84 34.19
CA ARG A 11 5.27 -37.81 32.72
C ARG A 11 4.10 -36.95 32.21
N TRP A 12 3.01 -36.88 32.96
CA TRP A 12 1.86 -36.03 32.63
C TRP A 12 2.10 -34.55 32.95
N HIS A 13 2.85 -34.24 34.01
CA HIS A 13 3.13 -32.86 34.41
C HIS A 13 4.03 -32.12 33.41
N SER A 14 4.97 -32.82 32.78
CA SER A 14 5.89 -32.26 31.79
C SER A 14 5.24 -32.07 30.40
N LEU A 15 4.21 -32.86 30.06
CA LEU A 15 3.41 -32.69 28.84
C LEU A 15 2.51 -31.43 28.90
N VAL A 16 1.97 -31.09 30.08
CA VAL A 16 1.13 -29.89 30.26
C VAL A 16 1.93 -28.59 30.13
N LEU A 17 3.20 -28.58 30.56
CA LEU A 17 4.07 -27.40 30.45
C LEU A 17 4.52 -27.10 29.01
N LEU A 18 4.62 -28.12 28.15
CA LEU A 18 4.95 -27.94 26.73
C LEU A 18 3.75 -27.37 25.93
N ALA A 19 2.53 -27.74 26.31
CA ALA A 19 1.29 -27.21 25.74
C ALA A 19 1.02 -25.75 26.16
N GLY A 20 1.46 -25.34 27.36
CA GLY A 20 1.31 -23.95 27.81
C GLY A 20 2.19 -22.95 27.04
N ARG A 21 3.42 -23.34 26.69
CA ARG A 21 4.37 -22.45 26.00
C ARG A 21 3.94 -22.13 24.57
N THR A 22 3.38 -23.10 23.85
CA THR A 22 2.88 -22.91 22.47
C THR A 22 1.60 -22.07 22.44
N SER A 23 0.76 -22.18 23.47
CA SER A 23 -0.43 -21.33 23.64
C SER A 23 -0.07 -19.85 23.81
N ILE A 24 1.00 -19.54 24.56
CA ILE A 24 1.49 -18.16 24.73
C ILE A 24 2.02 -17.58 23.41
N PHE A 25 2.73 -18.37 22.59
CA PHE A 25 3.17 -17.92 21.27
C PHE A 25 1.99 -17.66 20.31
N PHE A 26 0.96 -18.52 20.33
CA PHE A 26 -0.24 -18.34 19.53
C PHE A 26 -1.07 -17.12 19.96
N ALA A 27 -1.19 -16.88 21.28
CA ALA A 27 -1.88 -15.71 21.82
C ALA A 27 -1.16 -14.39 21.47
N SER A 28 0.18 -14.36 21.46
CA SER A 28 0.94 -13.19 21.01
C SER A 28 0.77 -12.90 19.51
N ILE A 29 0.68 -13.94 18.67
CA ILE A 29 0.40 -13.76 17.22
C ILE A 29 -1.02 -13.23 17.00
N LEU A 30 -2.01 -13.70 17.77
CA LEU A 30 -3.38 -13.21 17.70
C LEU A 30 -3.51 -11.74 18.12
N LEU A 31 -2.81 -11.31 19.19
CA LEU A 31 -2.81 -9.91 19.61
C LEU A 31 -2.07 -8.97 18.63
N PHE A 32 -1.16 -9.50 17.80
CA PHE A 32 -0.48 -8.72 16.76
C PHE A 32 -1.36 -8.51 15.51
N VAL A 33 -2.34 -9.40 15.25
CA VAL A 33 -3.24 -9.28 14.10
C VAL A 33 -4.33 -8.23 14.30
N GLU A 34 -4.74 -7.97 15.54
CA GLU A 34 -5.79 -6.98 15.86
C GLU A 34 -5.38 -5.55 15.46
N SER A 35 -4.08 -5.22 15.52
CA SER A 35 -3.56 -3.88 15.15
C SER A 35 -3.62 -3.58 13.65
N SER A 36 -3.77 -4.59 12.80
CA SER A 36 -3.83 -4.40 11.34
C SER A 36 -5.26 -4.24 10.80
N SER A 37 -6.28 -4.31 11.65
CA SER A 37 -7.69 -4.10 11.24
C SER A 37 -8.20 -2.69 11.53
N VAL A 38 -7.32 -1.68 11.53
CA VAL A 38 -7.76 -0.30 11.35
C VAL A 38 -7.97 -0.08 9.84
N THR A 39 -9.24 -0.01 9.45
CA THR A 39 -9.76 0.64 8.23
C THR A 39 -9.35 0.05 6.88
N ALA A 40 -9.96 -1.08 6.50
CA ALA A 40 -10.00 -1.54 5.11
C ALA A 40 -11.44 -1.82 4.65
N LYS A 41 -12.37 -0.89 4.92
CA LYS A 41 -13.69 -0.84 4.28
C LYS A 41 -14.26 0.56 4.51
N GLU A 42 -14.05 1.43 3.51
CA GLU A 42 -14.71 2.73 3.24
C GLU A 42 -13.82 3.74 2.48
N SER A 43 -12.74 3.30 1.84
CA SER A 43 -11.90 4.14 0.96
C SER A 43 -12.50 4.47 -0.43
N TRP A 44 -13.83 4.34 -0.62
CA TRP A 44 -14.49 4.82 -1.85
C TRP A 44 -15.67 5.75 -1.60
N VAL A 45 -15.85 6.24 -0.38
CA VAL A 45 -16.66 7.46 -0.17
C VAL A 45 -15.75 8.65 -0.42
N VAL A 46 -15.54 8.92 -1.70
CA VAL A 46 -15.56 10.26 -2.31
C VAL A 46 -15.36 11.40 -1.29
N ASN A 47 -14.12 11.62 -0.84
CA ASN A 47 -13.73 12.90 -0.24
C ASN A 47 -13.51 13.92 -1.37
N VAL A 48 -14.57 14.24 -2.10
CA VAL A 48 -14.56 15.26 -3.16
C VAL A 48 -14.57 16.68 -2.58
N THR A 49 -14.65 16.83 -1.26
CA THR A 49 -14.82 18.16 -0.63
C THR A 49 -13.60 18.62 0.19
N GLN A 50 -12.53 17.83 0.37
CA GLN A 50 -11.36 18.24 1.17
C GLN A 50 -9.99 18.11 0.49
N ARG A 51 -9.87 18.42 -0.81
CA ARG A 51 -8.55 18.60 -1.47
C ARG A 51 -8.20 20.05 -1.80
N SER A 52 -8.96 21.02 -1.31
CA SER A 52 -8.80 22.43 -1.68
C SER A 52 -7.79 23.22 -0.85
N GLN A 53 -7.07 22.61 0.12
CA GLN A 53 -6.10 23.33 0.94
C GLN A 53 -4.86 22.49 1.25
N THR A 54 -3.97 22.36 0.27
CA THR A 54 -2.53 22.40 0.54
C THR A 54 -2.02 23.72 0.00
N SER A 55 -1.68 24.63 0.90
CA SER A 55 -0.83 25.78 0.62
C SER A 55 0.43 25.25 -0.06
N LEU A 56 0.56 25.46 -1.36
CA LEU A 56 1.79 25.09 -2.04
C LEU A 56 2.86 26.13 -1.72
N PRO A 57 3.97 25.74 -1.08
CA PRO A 57 5.15 26.58 -1.07
C PRO A 57 5.57 26.73 -2.54
N ASN A 58 5.58 27.96 -3.06
CA ASN A 58 6.03 28.36 -4.38
C ASN A 58 5.87 27.24 -5.44
N SER A 59 4.66 27.03 -5.99
CA SER A 59 4.41 26.07 -7.06
C SER A 59 5.15 26.48 -8.32
N THR A 60 6.45 26.25 -8.37
CA THR A 60 7.23 26.61 -9.54
C THR A 60 6.94 25.60 -10.64
N PRO A 61 6.95 26.02 -11.91
CA PRO A 61 6.89 25.09 -13.05
C PRO A 61 7.94 23.96 -12.94
N ALA A 62 9.08 24.23 -12.29
CA ALA A 62 10.14 23.25 -12.07
C ALA A 62 9.73 22.10 -11.15
N ASP A 63 8.92 22.35 -10.11
CA ASP A 63 8.46 21.29 -9.20
C ASP A 63 7.43 20.37 -9.90
N ALA A 64 6.56 20.95 -10.71
CA ALA A 64 5.61 20.20 -11.54
C ALA A 64 6.34 19.34 -12.57
N GLU A 65 7.34 19.93 -13.24
CA GLU A 65 8.16 19.24 -14.21
C GLU A 65 8.96 18.09 -13.58
N LYS A 66 9.55 18.31 -12.40
CA LYS A 66 10.27 17.25 -11.69
C LYS A 66 9.37 16.03 -11.42
N LEU A 67 8.17 16.26 -10.88
CA LEU A 67 7.22 15.18 -10.62
C LEU A 67 6.77 14.47 -11.92
N PHE A 68 6.61 15.23 -13.01
CA PHE A 68 6.30 14.68 -14.32
C PHE A 68 7.42 13.75 -14.81
N GLN A 69 8.67 14.18 -14.69
CA GLN A 69 9.83 13.38 -15.08
C GLN A 69 9.99 12.12 -14.22
N GLU A 70 9.76 12.20 -12.90
CA GLU A 70 9.73 11.03 -12.03
C GLU A 70 8.64 10.03 -12.46
N GLY A 71 7.43 10.52 -12.78
CA GLY A 71 6.34 9.70 -13.30
C GLY A 71 6.70 9.02 -14.62
N LYS A 72 7.38 9.73 -15.52
CA LYS A 72 7.87 9.19 -16.79
C LYS A 72 8.95 8.13 -16.59
N GLN A 73 9.91 8.33 -15.68
CA GLN A 73 10.93 7.34 -15.35
C GLN A 73 10.31 6.05 -14.79
N LEU A 74 9.31 6.19 -13.91
CA LEU A 74 8.57 5.05 -13.40
C LEU A 74 7.79 4.35 -14.52
N TYR A 75 7.20 5.10 -15.44
CA TYR A 75 6.54 4.51 -16.61
C TYR A 75 7.51 3.69 -17.48
N GLU A 76 8.74 4.18 -17.67
CA GLU A 76 9.78 3.48 -18.43
C GLU A 76 10.24 2.17 -17.77
N GLN A 77 10.07 2.01 -16.44
CA GLN A 77 10.37 0.74 -15.77
C GLN A 77 9.40 -0.39 -16.19
N GLY A 78 8.18 -0.05 -16.58
CA GLY A 78 7.19 -0.97 -17.16
C GLY A 78 6.66 -2.07 -16.23
N THR A 79 7.10 -2.14 -14.98
CA THR A 79 6.59 -3.10 -13.98
C THR A 79 5.21 -2.67 -13.48
N ALA A 80 4.35 -3.61 -13.09
CA ALA A 80 3.01 -3.28 -12.58
C ALA A 80 3.06 -2.28 -11.39
N GLU A 81 4.02 -2.44 -10.49
CA GLU A 81 4.23 -1.52 -9.36
C GLU A 81 4.67 -0.13 -9.81
N SER A 82 5.62 -0.05 -10.75
CA SER A 82 6.09 1.23 -11.29
C SER A 82 4.99 1.98 -12.05
N LEU A 83 4.12 1.28 -12.77
CA LEU A 83 2.96 1.87 -13.46
C LEU A 83 1.97 2.50 -12.45
N LEU A 84 1.73 1.84 -11.31
CA LEU A 84 0.90 2.40 -10.24
C LEU A 84 1.55 3.64 -9.60
N GLN A 85 2.86 3.62 -9.38
CA GLN A 85 3.59 4.79 -8.87
C GLN A 85 3.60 5.94 -9.90
N ALA A 86 3.74 5.64 -11.18
CA ALA A 86 3.66 6.62 -12.27
C ALA A 86 2.29 7.31 -12.30
N ILE A 87 1.20 6.55 -12.14
CA ILE A 87 -0.16 7.12 -12.01
C ILE A 87 -0.20 8.13 -10.87
N ALA A 88 0.27 7.77 -9.67
CA ALA A 88 0.24 8.66 -8.52
C ALA A 88 1.03 9.97 -8.75
N LYS A 89 2.17 9.90 -9.47
CA LYS A 89 2.97 11.07 -9.84
C LYS A 89 2.25 11.96 -10.83
N PHE A 90 1.68 11.39 -11.89
CA PHE A 90 0.95 12.15 -12.90
C PHE A 90 -0.33 12.79 -12.33
N GLU A 91 -1.06 12.10 -11.46
CA GLU A 91 -2.22 12.68 -10.76
C GLU A 91 -1.84 13.84 -9.83
N ALA A 92 -0.67 13.79 -9.19
CA ALA A 92 -0.17 14.86 -8.33
C ALA A 92 0.24 16.12 -9.11
N VAL A 93 0.62 15.97 -10.38
CA VAL A 93 1.05 17.06 -11.27
C VAL A 93 -0.11 17.83 -11.89
N LEU A 94 -1.23 17.16 -12.21
CA LEU A 94 -2.43 17.80 -12.77
C LEU A 94 -2.89 19.08 -12.04
N PRO A 95 -3.01 19.12 -10.69
CA PRO A 95 -3.40 20.35 -10.00
C PRO A 95 -2.34 21.45 -10.10
N LEU A 96 -1.07 21.11 -10.32
CA LEU A 96 0.01 22.09 -10.53
C LEU A 96 -0.12 22.75 -11.89
N TYR A 97 -0.26 21.95 -12.96
CA TYR A 97 -0.47 22.47 -14.30
C TYR A 97 -1.77 23.28 -14.42
N ARG A 98 -2.84 22.90 -13.72
CA ARG A 98 -4.07 23.71 -13.61
C ARG A 98 -3.83 25.06 -12.95
N LYS A 99 -3.08 25.10 -11.86
CA LYS A 99 -2.73 26.36 -11.17
C LYS A 99 -1.84 27.26 -12.02
N LEU A 100 -0.95 26.67 -12.80
CA LEU A 100 -0.06 27.37 -13.74
C LEU A 100 -0.77 27.78 -15.04
N GLY A 101 -1.98 27.28 -15.30
CA GLY A 101 -2.71 27.52 -16.55
C GLY A 101 -2.14 26.76 -17.76
N ASP A 102 -1.25 25.80 -17.54
CA ASP A 102 -0.61 25.02 -18.60
C ASP A 102 -1.49 23.84 -19.03
N ARG A 103 -2.42 24.14 -19.93
CA ARG A 103 -3.35 23.15 -20.49
C ARG A 103 -2.66 22.13 -21.40
N SER A 104 -1.54 22.50 -22.02
CA SER A 104 -0.79 21.61 -22.91
C SER A 104 -0.16 20.49 -22.11
N SER A 105 0.51 20.82 -21.01
CA SER A 105 1.12 19.84 -20.11
C SER A 105 0.07 19.03 -19.35
N GLU A 106 -1.08 19.62 -19.00
CA GLU A 106 -2.23 18.88 -18.45
C GLU A 106 -2.73 17.80 -19.42
N ALA A 107 -2.99 18.16 -20.68
CA ALA A 107 -3.46 17.22 -21.69
C ALA A 107 -2.42 16.11 -21.97
N PHE A 108 -1.14 16.48 -22.03
CA PHE A 108 -0.05 15.53 -22.21
C PHE A 108 0.01 14.52 -21.06
N THR A 109 -0.09 15.00 -19.82
CA THR A 109 -0.13 14.15 -18.61
C THR A 109 -1.33 13.20 -18.61
N LEU A 110 -2.51 13.67 -19.01
CA LEU A 110 -3.70 12.83 -19.16
C LEU A 110 -3.53 11.76 -20.24
N GLY A 111 -2.84 12.07 -21.34
CA GLY A 111 -2.49 11.10 -22.38
C GLY A 111 -1.60 9.97 -21.85
N HIS A 112 -0.60 10.32 -21.05
CA HIS A 112 0.25 9.34 -20.37
C HIS A 112 -0.54 8.43 -19.41
N LEU A 113 -1.43 9.01 -18.60
CA LEU A 113 -2.32 8.23 -17.73
C LEU A 113 -3.18 7.24 -18.50
N GLY A 114 -3.79 7.67 -19.61
CA GLY A 114 -4.58 6.78 -20.48
C GLY A 114 -3.78 5.59 -21.00
N LYS A 115 -2.53 5.82 -21.41
CA LYS A 115 -1.63 4.77 -21.86
C LYS A 115 -1.30 3.78 -20.74
N ILE A 116 -0.99 4.28 -19.54
CA ILE A 116 -0.69 3.43 -18.38
C ILE A 116 -1.88 2.55 -18.00
N TYR A 117 -3.10 3.09 -17.96
CA TYR A 117 -4.28 2.30 -17.66
C TYR A 117 -4.54 1.21 -18.70
N SER A 118 -4.27 1.49 -19.97
CA SER A 118 -4.30 0.45 -21.03
C SER A 118 -3.26 -0.63 -20.77
N ASP A 119 -2.01 -0.25 -20.45
CA ASP A 119 -0.91 -1.18 -20.21
C ASP A 119 -1.18 -2.08 -18.99
N LEU A 120 -1.69 -1.53 -17.89
CA LEU A 120 -2.12 -2.29 -16.71
C LEU A 120 -3.30 -3.23 -17.02
N GLY A 121 -4.24 -2.79 -17.87
CA GLY A 121 -5.35 -3.62 -18.31
C GLY A 121 -4.89 -4.82 -19.16
N GLN A 122 -3.85 -4.65 -19.96
CA GLN A 122 -3.23 -5.73 -20.73
C GLN A 122 -2.44 -6.68 -19.83
N GLN A 123 -1.67 -6.16 -18.86
CA GLN A 123 -0.95 -7.00 -17.88
C GLN A 123 -1.90 -7.89 -17.07
N LYS A 124 -3.05 -7.35 -16.63
CA LYS A 124 -4.08 -8.14 -15.93
C LYS A 124 -4.73 -9.24 -16.78
N LYS A 125 -4.73 -9.10 -18.11
CA LYS A 125 -5.26 -10.13 -19.03
C LYS A 125 -4.20 -11.20 -19.37
N ALA A 126 -2.92 -10.88 -19.20
CA ALA A 126 -1.82 -11.75 -19.56
C ALA A 126 -1.39 -12.71 -18.44
N LEU A 127 -1.78 -12.43 -17.19
CA LEU A 127 -1.59 -13.30 -16.01
C LEU A 127 -2.79 -14.23 -15.84
#